data_AF-A0A662UXK8-F1
#
_entry.id   AF-A0A662UXK8-F1
#
_cell.length_a   1.000
_cell.length_b   1.000
_cell.length_c   1.000
_cell.angle_alpha   90.00
_cell.angle_beta   90.00
_cell.angle_gamma   90.00
#
_symmetry.space_group_name_H-M   'P 1'
#
loop_
_entity.id
_entity.type
_entity.pdbx_description
1 polymer ?
#
loop_
_entity_poly.entity_id
_entity_poly.type
_entity_poly.pdbx_seq_one_letter_code
_entity_poly.pdbx_strand_id
1 'polypeptide(L)'
;MYAKVLKVVGVQGTSHYIVCKHFVAPAGEEIFAVLGEDRVLYVPIDSNVGKEYAVRIVKKTAWNIKKIKVGKVKTSAVYFIPKPFAKTLNIKKGDLVLVLGHDSSLEVIPIKVVVEKLGKFREPLLSS
;
A
#
# COMPACT_ATOMS: atom_id res chain seq x y z
N MET A 1 8.16 11.94 6.72
CA MET A 1 7.41 11.61 5.50
C MET A 1 8.35 10.99 4.47
N TYR A 2 8.00 9.83 3.92
CA TYR A 2 8.74 9.12 2.86
C TYR A 2 7.93 9.20 1.57
N ALA A 3 8.55 9.55 0.44
CA ALA A 3 7.89 9.53 -0.86
C ALA A 3 8.87 9.01 -1.91
N LYS A 4 8.50 7.95 -2.63
CA LYS A 4 9.36 7.40 -3.68
C LYS A 4 8.57 6.66 -4.75
N VAL A 5 8.99 6.83 -6.00
CA VAL A 5 8.55 5.97 -7.10
C VAL A 5 9.33 4.67 -7.06
N LEU A 6 8.63 3.54 -6.95
CA LEU A 6 9.21 2.21 -6.90
C LEU A 6 8.66 1.33 -8.01
N LYS A 7 9.45 0.34 -8.40
CA LYS A 7 9.03 -0.69 -9.35
C LYS A 7 8.40 -1.85 -8.60
N VAL A 8 7.26 -2.32 -9.08
CA VAL A 8 6.63 -3.55 -8.59
C VAL A 8 7.46 -4.74 -9.04
N VAL A 9 7.88 -5.53 -8.07
CA VAL A 9 8.62 -6.77 -8.28
C VAL A 9 7.63 -7.95 -8.19
N GLY A 10 7.94 -9.06 -8.85
CA GLY A 10 7.16 -10.28 -8.75
C GLY A 10 8.06 -11.49 -8.53
N VAL A 11 7.56 -12.49 -7.80
CA VAL A 11 8.18 -13.82 -7.69
C VAL A 11 7.52 -14.76 -8.72
N GLN A 12 8.25 -15.77 -9.22
CA GLN A 12 7.62 -16.88 -9.93
C GLN A 12 6.48 -17.44 -9.06
N GLY A 13 5.27 -17.57 -9.61
CA GLY A 13 4.13 -18.14 -8.87
C GLY A 13 3.10 -17.17 -8.28
N THR A 14 3.07 -15.89 -8.70
CA THR A 14 1.89 -14.97 -8.63
C THR A 14 1.80 -13.89 -7.53
N SER A 15 2.82 -13.71 -6.70
CA SER A 15 2.85 -12.63 -5.69
C SER A 15 3.65 -11.40 -6.18
N HIS A 16 3.02 -10.23 -6.08
CA HIS A 16 3.66 -8.93 -6.32
C HIS A 16 4.14 -8.33 -5.00
N TYR A 17 5.21 -7.55 -5.04
CA TYR A 17 5.71 -6.84 -3.87
C TYR A 17 6.49 -5.59 -4.27
N ILE A 18 6.72 -4.73 -3.28
CA ILE A 18 7.64 -3.60 -3.39
C ILE A 18 8.74 -3.74 -2.36
N VAL A 19 9.91 -3.20 -2.69
CA VAL A 19 11.06 -3.13 -1.79
C VAL A 19 11.36 -1.67 -1.53
N CYS A 20 11.25 -1.23 -0.27
CA CYS A 20 11.51 0.16 0.09
C CYS A 20 12.31 0.26 1.40
N LYS A 21 12.91 1.44 1.65
CA LYS A 21 13.70 1.69 2.85
C LYS A 21 12.85 2.12 4.06
N HIS A 22 11.55 2.32 3.88
CA HIS A 22 10.63 2.72 4.94
C HIS A 22 10.07 1.49 5.64
N PHE A 23 10.18 1.46 6.97
CA PHE A 23 9.67 0.39 7.82
C PHE A 23 8.48 0.92 8.62
N VAL A 24 7.29 0.33 8.44
CA VAL A 24 6.13 0.61 9.30
C VAL A 24 6.06 -0.33 10.48
N ALA A 25 6.69 -1.51 10.39
CA ALA A 25 6.86 -2.49 11.45
C ALA A 25 8.19 -3.26 11.26
N PRO A 26 8.74 -3.86 12.32
CA PRO A 26 9.85 -4.81 12.24
C PRO A 26 9.62 -5.96 11.25
N ALA A 27 10.72 -6.49 10.71
CA ALA A 27 10.66 -7.64 9.80
C ALA A 27 10.15 -8.89 10.52
N GLY A 28 9.24 -9.62 9.88
CA GLY A 28 8.58 -10.80 10.43
C GLY A 28 7.25 -10.50 11.13
N GLU A 29 6.98 -9.23 11.47
CA GLU A 29 5.71 -8.85 12.09
C GLU A 29 4.55 -8.87 11.09
N GLU A 30 3.37 -9.19 11.61
CA GLU A 30 2.12 -9.13 10.86
C GLU A 30 1.58 -7.70 10.84
N ILE A 31 1.24 -7.24 9.65
CA ILE A 31 0.59 -5.96 9.41
C ILE A 31 -0.69 -6.19 8.59
N PHE A 32 -1.58 -5.21 8.57
CA PHE A 32 -2.70 -5.21 7.64
C PHE A 32 -2.30 -4.58 6.31
N ALA A 33 -2.59 -5.27 5.21
CA ALA A 33 -2.77 -4.68 3.90
C ALA A 33 -4.26 -4.42 3.69
N VAL A 34 -4.60 -3.19 3.35
CA VAL A 34 -5.97 -2.72 3.16
C VAL A 34 -6.10 -2.22 1.73
N LEU A 35 -7.06 -2.77 1.00
CA LEU A 35 -7.40 -2.29 -0.34
C LEU A 35 -8.29 -1.05 -0.21
N GLY A 36 -7.75 0.10 -0.58
CA GLY A 36 -8.50 1.31 -0.86
C GLY A 36 -9.03 1.30 -2.30
N GLU A 37 -9.72 2.38 -2.68
CA GLU A 37 -10.26 2.54 -4.03
C GLU A 37 -9.15 2.58 -5.10
N ASP A 38 -8.05 3.26 -4.79
CA ASP A 38 -6.98 3.57 -5.74
C ASP A 38 -5.58 3.19 -5.23
N ARG A 39 -5.49 2.57 -4.05
CA ARG A 39 -4.23 2.29 -3.36
C ARG A 39 -4.31 1.05 -2.49
N VAL A 40 -3.14 0.55 -2.11
CA VAL A 40 -3.00 -0.39 -0.99
C VAL A 40 -2.38 0.36 0.17
N LEU A 41 -3.04 0.31 1.33
CA LEU A 41 -2.56 0.88 2.58
C LEU A 41 -2.02 -0.23 3.48
N TYR A 42 -0.83 -0.04 4.01
CA TYR A 42 -0.18 -0.93 4.96
C TYR A 42 -0.11 -0.25 6.32
N VAL A 43 -0.60 -0.93 7.36
CA VAL A 43 -0.60 -0.44 8.75
C VAL A 43 -0.29 -1.53 9.76
N PRO A 44 0.51 -1.25 10.81
CA PRO A 44 0.72 -2.15 11.94
C PRO A 44 -0.60 -2.46 12.63
N ILE A 45 -0.76 -3.71 13.08
CA ILE A 45 -1.99 -4.20 13.72
C ILE A 45 -2.25 -3.47 15.05
N ASP A 46 -1.20 -3.10 15.75
CA ASP A 46 -1.19 -2.44 17.06
C ASP A 46 -1.40 -0.92 17.01
N SER A 47 -1.27 -0.31 15.83
CA SER A 47 -1.62 1.09 15.61
C SER A 47 -3.11 1.36 15.83
N ASN A 48 -3.49 2.61 16.12
CA ASN A 48 -4.91 2.97 16.31
C ASN A 48 -5.76 2.61 15.08
N VAL A 49 -5.26 2.93 13.88
CA VAL A 49 -5.90 2.56 12.61
C VAL A 49 -5.95 1.04 12.41
N GLY A 50 -4.87 0.33 12.78
CA GLY A 50 -4.83 -1.13 12.75
C GLY A 50 -5.90 -1.77 13.64
N LYS A 51 -6.08 -1.26 14.86
CA LYS A 51 -7.11 -1.73 15.79
C LYS A 51 -8.52 -1.54 15.23
N GLU A 52 -8.80 -0.41 14.58
CA GLU A 52 -10.08 -0.18 13.90
C GLU A 52 -10.35 -1.22 12.81
N TYR A 53 -9.33 -1.53 11.99
CA TYR A 53 -9.44 -2.55 10.96
C TYR A 53 -9.61 -3.95 11.53
N ALA A 54 -8.94 -4.27 12.65
CA ALA A 54 -9.13 -5.53 13.36
C ALA A 54 -10.59 -5.71 13.81
N VAL A 55 -11.22 -4.66 14.35
CA VAL A 55 -12.64 -4.68 14.73
C VAL A 55 -13.53 -4.99 13.52
N ARG A 56 -13.26 -4.37 12.36
CA ARG A 56 -14.05 -4.61 11.14
C ARG A 56 -13.93 -6.05 10.64
N ILE A 57 -12.75 -6.67 10.76
CA ILE A 57 -12.54 -8.09 10.44
C ILE A 57 -13.35 -8.98 11.39
N VAL A 58 -13.28 -8.75 12.71
CA VAL A 58 -14.03 -9.55 13.71
C VAL A 58 -15.53 -9.46 13.45
N LYS A 59 -16.03 -8.26 13.12
CA LYS A 59 -17.43 -8.02 12.75
C LYS A 59 -17.81 -8.58 11.36
N LYS A 60 -16.88 -9.21 10.63
CA LYS A 60 -17.05 -9.73 9.26
C LYS A 60 -17.54 -8.69 8.24
N THR A 61 -17.20 -7.43 8.48
CA THR A 61 -17.59 -6.28 7.63
C THR A 61 -16.49 -5.88 6.64
N ALA A 62 -15.28 -6.46 6.77
CA ALA A 62 -14.13 -6.15 5.94
C ALA A 62 -13.77 -7.29 4.99
N TRP A 63 -14.13 -7.15 3.71
CA TRP A 63 -13.69 -8.05 2.63
C TRP A 63 -12.37 -7.58 1.97
N ASN A 64 -11.97 -6.34 2.22
CA ASN A 64 -10.86 -5.64 1.58
C ASN A 64 -9.58 -5.57 2.45
N ILE A 65 -9.45 -6.44 3.46
CA ILE A 65 -8.30 -6.45 4.38
C ILE A 65 -7.63 -7.82 4.38
N LYS A 66 -6.29 -7.85 4.37
CA LYS A 66 -5.47 -9.07 4.46
C LYS A 66 -4.34 -8.85 5.46
N LYS A 67 -4.10 -9.84 6.33
CA LYS A 67 -2.87 -9.90 7.11
C LYS A 67 -1.72 -10.33 6.20
N ILE A 68 -0.60 -9.63 6.31
CA ILE A 68 0.63 -10.00 5.62
C ILE A 68 1.81 -9.87 6.58
N LYS A 69 2.91 -10.54 6.28
CA LYS A 69 4.17 -10.37 7.01
C LYS A 69 5.08 -9.39 6.28
N VAL A 70 5.73 -8.52 7.04
CA VAL A 70 6.78 -7.66 6.50
C VAL A 70 8.02 -8.52 6.24
N GLY A 71 8.44 -8.61 4.98
CA GLY A 71 9.67 -9.29 4.60
C GLY A 71 10.88 -8.37 4.69
N LYS A 72 12.08 -8.94 4.49
CA LYS A 72 13.33 -8.18 4.49
C LYS A 72 14.26 -8.66 3.38
N VAL A 73 14.86 -7.72 2.66
CA VAL A 73 15.95 -7.96 1.71
C VAL A 73 17.08 -6.99 2.03
N LYS A 74 18.23 -7.52 2.47
CA LYS A 74 19.36 -6.72 2.98
C LYS A 74 18.88 -5.72 4.06
N THR A 75 18.92 -4.43 3.76
CA THR A 75 18.52 -3.31 4.63
C THR A 75 17.17 -2.70 4.25
N SER A 76 16.39 -3.37 3.39
CA SER A 76 15.10 -2.86 2.89
C SER A 76 13.94 -3.76 3.33
N ALA A 77 12.79 -3.12 3.56
CA ALA A 77 11.53 -3.77 3.86
C ALA A 77 10.90 -4.28 2.56
N VAL A 78 10.26 -5.45 2.65
CA VAL A 78 9.46 -6.04 1.57
C VAL A 78 8.00 -6.03 1.98
N TYR A 79 7.18 -5.33 1.19
CA TYR A 79 5.73 -5.30 1.38
C TYR A 79 5.07 -6.06 0.25
N PHE A 80 4.42 -7.17 0.61
CA PHE A 80 3.69 -7.99 -0.33
C PHE A 80 2.35 -7.35 -0.67
N ILE A 81 2.03 -7.30 -1.97
CA ILE A 81 0.74 -6.84 -2.46
C ILE A 81 -0.14 -8.10 -2.62
N PRO A 82 -1.22 -8.25 -1.84
CA PRO A 82 -2.12 -9.38 -2.01
C PRO A 82 -2.63 -9.48 -3.44
N LYS A 83 -2.61 -10.69 -4.02
CA LYS A 83 -2.99 -10.93 -5.41
C LYS A 83 -4.37 -10.36 -5.78
N PRO A 84 -5.43 -10.47 -4.95
CA PRO A 84 -6.72 -9.86 -5.25
C PRO A 84 -6.65 -8.33 -5.36
N PHE A 85 -5.79 -7.69 -4.56
CA PHE A 85 -5.63 -6.23 -4.55
C PHE A 85 -4.87 -5.78 -5.79
N ALA A 86 -3.78 -6.50 -6.13
CA ALA A 86 -3.07 -6.27 -7.39
C ALA A 86 -4.00 -6.43 -8.61
N LYS A 87 -4.87 -7.44 -8.61
CA LYS A 87 -5.87 -7.62 -9.68
C LYS A 87 -6.85 -6.44 -9.74
N THR A 88 -7.38 -6.02 -8.59
CA THR A 88 -8.37 -4.93 -8.50
C THR A 88 -7.79 -3.60 -8.99
N LEU A 89 -6.56 -3.28 -8.58
CA LEU A 89 -5.86 -2.06 -9.00
C LEU A 89 -5.14 -2.23 -10.36
N ASN A 90 -5.28 -3.40 -11.00
CA ASN A 90 -4.59 -3.77 -12.24
C ASN A 90 -3.06 -3.50 -12.17
N ILE A 91 -2.45 -3.83 -11.03
CA ILE A 91 -1.00 -3.77 -10.79
C ILE A 91 -0.33 -5.04 -11.33
N LYS A 92 0.72 -4.86 -12.12
CA LYS A 92 1.52 -5.94 -12.71
C LYS A 92 2.99 -5.82 -12.33
N LYS A 93 3.73 -6.92 -12.44
CA LYS A 93 5.19 -6.91 -12.34
C LYS A 93 5.77 -5.92 -13.36
N GLY A 94 6.64 -5.06 -12.88
CA GLY A 94 7.31 -4.04 -13.71
C GLY A 94 6.63 -2.69 -13.71
N ASP A 95 5.37 -2.59 -13.25
CA ASP A 95 4.67 -1.32 -13.10
C ASP A 95 5.39 -0.41 -12.09
N LEU A 96 5.19 0.89 -12.26
CA LEU A 96 5.63 1.89 -11.30
C LEU A 96 4.49 2.23 -10.35
N VAL A 97 4.84 2.35 -9.07
CA VAL A 97 3.95 2.79 -8.00
C VAL A 97 4.58 3.96 -7.26
N LEU A 98 3.76 4.93 -6.89
CA LEU A 98 4.12 5.94 -5.91
C LEU A 98 3.92 5.34 -4.52
N VAL A 99 4.97 5.39 -3.71
CA VAL A 99 4.96 4.91 -2.34
C VAL A 99 5.10 6.09 -1.40
N LEU A 100 4.12 6.24 -0.50
CA LEU A 100 4.07 7.31 0.48
C LEU A 100 4.08 6.69 1.88
N GLY A 101 5.04 7.07 2.71
CA GLY A 101 5.12 6.66 4.11
C GLY A 101 4.90 7.86 5.02
N HIS A 102 3.97 7.74 5.96
CA HIS A 102 3.67 8.75 6.96
C HIS A 102 3.29 8.08 8.28
N ASP A 103 3.86 8.56 9.38
CA ASP A 103 3.76 7.95 10.71
C ASP A 103 4.05 6.44 10.69
N SER A 104 3.04 5.63 10.97
CA SER A 104 3.06 4.16 10.96
C SER A 104 2.26 3.59 9.78
N SER A 105 2.26 4.27 8.65
CA SER A 105 1.52 3.83 7.47
C SER A 105 2.34 3.91 6.20
N LEU A 106 2.04 3.02 5.26
CA LEU A 106 2.64 3.03 3.94
C LEU A 106 1.54 2.85 2.89
N GLU A 107 1.41 3.80 1.99
CA GLU A 107 0.50 3.75 0.86
C GLU A 107 1.26 3.38 -0.42
N VAL A 108 0.64 2.53 -1.23
CA VAL A 108 1.14 2.12 -2.54
C VAL A 108 0.08 2.42 -3.58
N ILE A 109 0.37 3.41 -4.42
CA ILE A 109 -0.56 3.95 -5.41
C ILE A 109 0.01 3.68 -6.82
N PRO A 110 -0.72 3.00 -7.72
CA PRO A 110 -0.26 2.83 -9.10
C PRO A 110 -0.04 4.19 -9.77
N ILE A 111 1.09 4.39 -10.44
CA ILE A 111 1.38 5.69 -11.08
C ILE A 111 0.33 6.06 -12.13
N LYS A 112 -0.20 5.08 -12.87
CA LYS A 112 -1.29 5.32 -13.83
C LYS A 112 -2.50 6.04 -13.19
N VAL A 113 -2.86 5.67 -11.96
CA VAL A 113 -3.97 6.31 -11.22
C VAL A 113 -3.56 7.74 -10.84
N VAL A 114 -2.33 7.92 -10.37
CA VAL A 114 -1.80 9.24 -10.02
C VAL A 114 -1.83 10.16 -11.24
N VAL A 115 -1.39 9.68 -12.41
CA VAL A 115 -1.39 10.44 -13.68
C VAL A 115 -2.82 10.70 -14.17
N GLU A 116 -3.75 9.75 -14.08
CA GLU A 116 -5.16 9.96 -14.46
C GLU A 116 -5.86 11.04 -13.61
N LYS A 117 -5.38 11.25 -12.37
CA LYS A 117 -5.87 12.28 -11.46
C LYS A 117 -5.08 13.59 -11.58
N LEU A 118 -3.79 13.53 -11.90
CA LEU A 118 -2.95 14.70 -12.20
C LEU A 118 -3.32 15.28 -13.57
N GLY A 119 -3.73 16.54 -13.60
CA GLY A 119 -4.28 17.19 -14.80
C GLY A 119 -5.78 17.47 -14.72
N LYS A 120 -6.47 16.96 -13.70
CA LYS A 120 -7.80 17.45 -13.27
C LYS A 120 -7.70 18.57 -12.22
N PHE A 121 -6.49 19.04 -11.93
CA PHE A 121 -6.29 20.19 -11.04
C PHE A 121 -6.90 21.43 -11.72
N ARG A 122 -8.07 21.83 -11.23
CA ARG A 122 -8.60 23.17 -11.46
C ARG A 122 -8.00 24.05 -10.38
N GLU A 123 -7.25 25.08 -10.76
CA GLU A 123 -6.89 26.13 -9.82
C GLU A 123 -8.17 26.64 -9.15
N PRO A 124 -8.15 26.90 -7.83
CA PRO A 124 -9.27 27.56 -7.18
C PRO A 124 -9.47 28.90 -7.89
N LEU A 125 -10.68 29.13 -8.41
CA LEU A 125 -11.08 30.47 -8.83
C LEU A 125 -11.04 31.35 -7.59
N LEU A 126 -9.97 32.14 -7.47
CA LEU A 126 -9.95 33.24 -6.52
C LEU A 126 -11.02 34.21 -7.00
N SER A 127 -12.17 34.20 -6.33
CA SER A 127 -13.17 35.24 -6.51
C SER A 127 -12.53 36.54 -6.02
N SER A 128 -12.41 37.50 -6.95
CA SER A 128 -12.13 38.90 -6.64
C SER A 128 -13.44 39.63 -6.44
#